data_AF-A0A8J4SDH3-F1
#
_entry.id   AF-A0A8J4SDH3-F1
#
_cell.length_a   1.000
_cell.length_b   1.000
_cell.length_c   1.000
_cell.angle_alpha   90.00
_cell.angle_beta   90.00
_cell.angle_gamma   90.00
#
_symmetry.space_group_name_H-M   'P 1'
#
loop_
_entity.id
_entity.type
_entity.pdbx_description
1 polymer ?
#
loop_
_entity_poly.entity_id
_entity_poly.type
_entity_poly.pdbx_seq_one_letter_code
_entity_poly.pdbx_strand_id
1 'polypeptide(L)'
;MWVEEVFTLPSGGTRAEMPLLDALCFAGIPKELRGRAWAWMLGNTLQINEDLFQICKTRAQAVLMEMSLKREIDHSVTPIDSISSVNITPESPVRTISSVSSASSASDTNVDEIEGNPEASTIIGVAEGSEVPLTTDINDRNRARRSSAVLPVQNMLKDAVGIAEMLVAHGERSIKLVNVDMPRTFGHHPLFQPGAEGTEHTTEVLEAYICYRPDLGYVQGMSYLAATLCFHMDSFTAFKALVALMSSSLLFDMFRLEATRTFHYIEVYNQILEHELPALAAHFQEQGIDAQMYAVDWSLPLDLALRLWDVYVLLGTPFFFQASMGLLTLFQDSLLEMDAGDIMRLLHNFPKTTSSCQLFEAISSVSLSCEEITELLAGGKLWSPDAARQVAVKYPKAYE
;
A
#
# COMPACT_ATOMS: atom_id res chain seq x y z
N MET A 1 -9.56 -13.10 32.83
CA MET A 1 -8.26 -12.55 32.40
C MET A 1 -8.44 -11.29 31.54
N TRP A 2 -8.56 -11.33 30.20
CA TRP A 2 -8.66 -10.11 29.37
C TRP A 2 -9.62 -9.01 29.87
N VAL A 3 -10.86 -9.35 30.23
CA VAL A 3 -11.84 -8.38 30.76
C VAL A 3 -11.47 -7.86 32.17
N GLU A 4 -10.81 -8.69 32.97
CA GLU A 4 -10.49 -8.48 34.39
C GLU A 4 -9.10 -7.86 34.64
N GLU A 5 -8.21 -7.91 33.64
CA GLU A 5 -6.82 -7.43 33.71
C GLU A 5 -6.58 -6.22 32.80
N VAL A 6 -7.10 -6.26 31.56
CA VAL A 6 -6.87 -5.22 30.53
C VAL A 6 -8.04 -4.23 30.48
N PHE A 7 -9.29 -4.70 30.56
CA PHE A 7 -10.47 -3.85 30.45
C PHE A 7 -11.10 -3.43 31.80
N THR A 8 -10.29 -3.36 32.84
CA THR A 8 -10.67 -2.94 34.21
C THR A 8 -11.26 -1.53 34.28
N LEU A 9 -10.76 -0.62 33.44
CA LEU A 9 -11.21 0.78 33.37
C LEU A 9 -12.11 1.01 32.15
N PRO A 10 -13.24 1.74 32.28
CA PRO A 10 -14.14 2.03 31.16
C PRO A 10 -13.47 2.78 29.99
N SER A 11 -12.50 3.64 30.30
CA SER A 11 -11.68 4.39 29.34
C SER A 11 -10.48 3.61 28.80
N GLY A 12 -10.18 2.44 29.37
CA GLY A 12 -8.85 1.86 29.38
C GLY A 12 -7.87 2.64 30.28
N GLY A 13 -6.84 1.94 30.75
CA GLY A 13 -5.65 2.57 31.36
C GLY A 13 -4.61 2.91 30.29
N THR A 14 -3.39 3.26 30.72
CA THR A 14 -2.21 3.31 29.84
C THR A 14 -1.55 1.93 29.71
N ARG A 15 -0.74 1.68 28.67
CA ARG A 15 0.02 0.42 28.54
C ARG A 15 0.91 0.14 29.77
N ALA A 16 1.49 1.19 30.36
CA ALA A 16 2.31 1.09 31.56
C ALA A 16 1.52 0.63 32.81
N GLU A 17 0.20 0.79 32.82
CA GLU A 17 -0.69 0.31 33.90
C GLU A 17 -1.12 -1.17 33.70
N MET A 18 -0.75 -1.79 32.57
CA MET A 18 -1.19 -3.15 32.18
C MET A 18 0.00 -4.10 31.97
N PRO A 19 0.68 -4.54 33.05
CA PRO A 19 1.91 -5.33 32.96
C PRO A 19 1.74 -6.70 32.28
N LEU A 20 0.51 -7.20 32.17
CA LEU A 20 0.20 -8.48 31.49
C LEU A 20 -0.19 -8.31 30.01
N LEU A 21 -0.35 -7.08 29.49
CA LEU A 21 -0.87 -6.84 28.14
C LEU A 21 -0.05 -7.55 27.07
N ASP A 22 1.26 -7.34 27.07
CA ASP A 22 2.18 -7.92 26.09
C ASP A 22 2.09 -9.45 26.08
N ALA A 23 2.11 -10.09 27.26
CA ALA A 23 1.97 -11.53 27.41
C ALA A 23 0.58 -12.04 26.97
N LEU A 24 -0.49 -11.27 27.21
CA LEU A 24 -1.84 -11.61 26.79
C LEU A 24 -2.03 -11.51 25.27
N CYS A 25 -1.49 -10.48 24.61
CA CYS A 25 -1.47 -10.38 23.15
C CYS A 25 -0.66 -11.53 22.53
N PHE A 26 0.50 -11.83 23.12
CA PHE A 26 1.35 -12.93 22.67
C PHE A 26 0.72 -14.31 22.87
N ALA A 27 -0.10 -14.51 23.92
CA ALA A 27 -0.87 -15.74 24.11
C ALA A 27 -2.09 -15.85 23.17
N GLY A 28 -2.82 -14.76 22.95
CA GLY A 28 -4.05 -14.76 22.15
C GLY A 28 -5.09 -13.76 22.63
N ILE A 29 -5.57 -12.91 21.71
CA ILE A 29 -6.80 -12.14 21.94
C ILE A 29 -8.00 -13.02 21.54
N PRO A 30 -8.99 -13.25 22.43
CA PRO A 30 -10.24 -13.90 22.05
C PRO A 30 -10.91 -13.15 20.89
N LYS A 31 -11.44 -13.88 19.91
CA LYS A 31 -11.97 -13.30 18.67
C LYS A 31 -13.09 -12.27 18.91
N GLU A 32 -13.85 -12.45 20.00
CA GLU A 32 -14.92 -11.55 20.45
C GLU A 32 -14.40 -10.23 21.05
N LEU A 33 -13.12 -10.21 21.48
CA LEU A 33 -12.49 -9.07 22.13
C LEU A 33 -11.54 -8.29 21.20
N ARG A 34 -11.15 -8.85 20.05
CA ARG A 34 -10.23 -8.21 19.08
C ARG A 34 -10.63 -6.79 18.70
N GLY A 35 -11.89 -6.56 18.35
CA GLY A 35 -12.38 -5.24 17.97
C GLY A 35 -12.14 -4.19 19.05
N ARG A 36 -12.46 -4.53 20.31
CA ARG A 36 -12.23 -3.65 21.46
C ARG A 36 -10.74 -3.50 21.79
N ALA A 37 -9.97 -4.59 21.74
CA ALA A 37 -8.55 -4.60 22.08
C ALA A 37 -7.73 -3.80 21.08
N TRP A 38 -7.89 -4.09 19.79
CA TRP A 38 -7.17 -3.39 18.73
C TRP A 38 -7.55 -1.90 18.66
N ALA A 39 -8.84 -1.56 18.77
CA ALA A 39 -9.27 -0.15 18.79
C ALA A 39 -8.72 0.64 19.99
N TRP A 40 -8.55 -0.02 21.15
CA TRP A 40 -7.92 0.61 22.32
C TRP A 40 -6.39 0.74 22.14
N MET A 41 -5.70 -0.30 21.66
CA MET A 41 -4.25 -0.30 21.45
C MET A 41 -3.80 0.68 20.35
N LEU A 42 -4.54 0.80 19.24
CA LEU A 42 -4.30 1.81 18.20
C LEU A 42 -4.59 3.25 18.68
N GLY A 43 -5.46 3.37 19.68
CA GLY A 43 -5.88 4.65 20.24
C GLY A 43 -6.56 5.56 19.20
N ASN A 44 -6.44 6.87 19.41
CA ASN A 44 -7.00 7.88 18.51
C ASN A 44 -6.19 9.19 18.53
N THR A 45 -4.88 9.10 18.33
CA THR A 45 -3.95 10.25 18.39
C THR A 45 -4.33 11.37 17.40
N LEU A 46 -4.93 11.00 16.26
CA LEU A 46 -5.42 11.93 15.23
C LEU A 46 -6.83 12.49 15.51
N GLN A 47 -7.43 12.18 16.67
CA GLN A 47 -8.73 12.68 17.13
C GLN A 47 -9.88 12.48 16.13
N ILE A 48 -9.84 11.37 15.39
CA ILE A 48 -10.86 10.98 14.41
C ILE A 48 -12.19 10.75 15.14
N ASN A 49 -13.21 11.50 14.75
CA ASN A 49 -14.55 11.46 15.33
C ASN A 49 -15.59 10.98 14.30
N GLU A 50 -16.80 10.70 14.77
CA GLU A 50 -17.84 10.13 13.92
C GLU A 50 -18.34 11.15 12.88
N ASP A 51 -18.43 12.43 13.22
CA ASP A 51 -18.77 13.51 12.29
C ASP A 51 -17.84 13.55 11.07
N LEU A 52 -16.52 13.44 11.29
CA LEU A 52 -15.52 13.38 10.22
C LEU A 52 -15.72 12.15 9.33
N PHE A 53 -16.00 10.99 9.92
CA PHE A 53 -16.30 9.76 9.17
C PHE A 53 -17.57 9.94 8.31
N GLN A 54 -18.65 10.49 8.86
CA GLN A 54 -19.90 10.75 8.12
C GLN A 54 -19.71 11.79 7.02
N ILE A 55 -18.89 12.83 7.24
CA ILE A 55 -18.53 13.82 6.20
C ILE A 55 -17.77 13.13 5.06
N CYS A 56 -16.79 12.28 5.36
CA CYS A 56 -16.04 11.54 4.34
C CYS A 56 -16.91 10.53 3.58
N LYS A 57 -17.76 9.78 4.28
CA LYS A 57 -18.73 8.84 3.68
C LYS A 57 -19.70 9.56 2.74
N THR A 58 -20.27 10.69 3.18
CA THR A 58 -21.19 11.51 2.36
C THR A 58 -20.48 12.06 1.10
N ARG A 59 -19.22 12.48 1.21
CA ARG A 59 -18.42 12.93 0.06
C ARG A 59 -18.16 11.81 -0.93
N ALA A 60 -17.82 10.60 -0.46
CA ALA A 60 -17.58 9.46 -1.35
C ALA A 60 -18.86 9.06 -2.10
N GLN A 61 -20.00 9.03 -1.42
CA GLN A 61 -21.32 8.79 -2.03
C GLN A 61 -21.67 9.84 -3.09
N ALA A 62 -21.35 11.12 -2.85
CA ALA A 62 -21.55 12.18 -3.85
C ALA A 62 -20.68 11.97 -5.11
N VAL A 63 -19.40 11.59 -4.93
CA VAL A 63 -18.49 11.25 -6.05
C VAL A 63 -19.01 10.05 -6.84
N LEU A 64 -19.46 8.99 -6.16
CA LEU A 64 -20.07 7.82 -6.80
C LEU A 64 -21.32 8.17 -7.63
N MET A 65 -22.20 9.02 -7.10
CA MET A 65 -23.40 9.49 -7.79
C MET A 65 -23.03 10.30 -9.04
N GLU A 66 -22.06 11.20 -8.94
CA GLU A 66 -21.53 11.97 -10.08
C GLU A 66 -20.93 11.03 -11.16
N MET A 67 -20.16 10.01 -10.74
CA MET A 67 -19.61 8.99 -11.64
C MET A 67 -20.68 8.12 -12.31
N SER A 68 -21.84 7.88 -11.68
CA SER A 68 -22.96 7.18 -12.33
C SER A 68 -23.60 8.08 -13.38
N LEU A 69 -23.92 9.32 -13.00
CA LEU A 69 -24.58 10.28 -13.90
C LEU A 69 -23.72 10.61 -15.13
N LYS A 70 -22.41 10.78 -14.97
CA LYS A 70 -21.47 10.93 -16.10
C LYS A 70 -21.53 9.73 -17.05
N ARG A 71 -21.49 8.50 -16.53
CA ARG A 71 -21.59 7.28 -17.35
C ARG A 71 -22.92 7.19 -18.09
N GLU A 72 -24.03 7.52 -17.45
CA GLU A 72 -25.35 7.54 -18.08
C GLU A 72 -25.43 8.58 -19.21
N ILE A 73 -24.87 9.78 -19.00
CA ILE A 73 -24.75 10.82 -20.03
C ILE A 73 -23.90 10.31 -21.20
N ASP A 74 -22.70 9.78 -20.95
CA ASP A 74 -21.81 9.25 -22.00
C ASP A 74 -22.45 8.11 -22.80
N HIS A 75 -23.25 7.24 -22.16
CA HIS A 75 -23.99 6.17 -22.84
C HIS A 75 -25.22 6.68 -23.61
N SER A 76 -25.77 7.84 -23.23
CA SER A 76 -26.87 8.49 -23.95
C SER A 76 -26.41 9.28 -25.20
N VAL A 77 -25.13 9.67 -25.25
CA VAL A 77 -24.52 10.40 -26.38
C VAL A 77 -23.86 9.41 -27.35
N THR A 78 -24.68 8.61 -28.05
CA THR A 78 -24.24 7.99 -29.31
C THR A 78 -24.07 9.07 -30.38
N PRO A 79 -23.04 9.02 -31.24
CA PRO A 79 -22.84 10.05 -32.28
C PRO A 79 -24.01 10.10 -33.26
N ILE A 80 -24.69 11.25 -33.35
CA ILE A 80 -25.67 11.51 -34.40
C ILE A 80 -24.95 12.06 -35.63
N ASP A 81 -24.28 11.17 -36.35
CA ASP A 81 -23.86 11.32 -37.74
C ASP A 81 -24.17 9.96 -38.42
N SER A 82 -25.05 9.83 -39.42
CA SER A 82 -25.40 10.78 -40.48
C SER A 82 -26.86 10.63 -40.94
N ILE A 83 -27.46 11.71 -41.43
CA ILE A 83 -28.75 11.67 -42.14
C ILE A 83 -28.54 11.43 -43.64
N SER A 84 -29.35 10.53 -44.20
CA SER A 84 -29.71 10.35 -45.62
C SER A 84 -28.68 9.74 -46.60
N SER A 85 -28.98 8.52 -47.05
CA SER A 85 -29.39 8.29 -48.44
C SER A 85 -30.25 7.02 -48.53
N VAL A 86 -31.22 6.98 -49.46
CA VAL A 86 -32.33 6.01 -49.49
C VAL A 86 -32.29 5.16 -50.77
N ASN A 87 -32.51 3.85 -50.61
CA ASN A 87 -32.74 2.80 -51.63
C ASN A 87 -31.55 2.53 -52.60
N ILE A 88 -31.24 1.29 -52.98
CA ILE A 88 -32.10 0.30 -53.67
C ILE A 88 -31.64 -1.15 -53.35
N THR A 89 -32.59 -2.07 -53.15
CA THR A 89 -32.44 -3.54 -53.21
C THR A 89 -32.79 -4.05 -54.61
N PRO A 90 -32.22 -5.15 -55.16
CA PRO A 90 -32.65 -6.50 -54.75
C PRO A 90 -31.66 -7.69 -54.90
N GLU A 91 -32.17 -8.87 -54.49
CA GLU A 91 -31.78 -10.26 -54.83
C GLU A 91 -30.81 -11.07 -53.92
N SER A 92 -31.42 -12.12 -53.35
CA SER A 92 -30.88 -13.35 -52.74
C SER A 92 -30.51 -14.40 -53.82
N PRO A 93 -29.81 -15.57 -53.60
CA PRO A 93 -30.04 -16.46 -52.43
C PRO A 93 -28.93 -17.44 -51.93
N VAL A 94 -29.11 -17.89 -50.67
CA VAL A 94 -28.89 -19.27 -50.13
C VAL A 94 -27.50 -19.94 -50.25
N ARG A 95 -26.87 -20.26 -49.10
CA ARG A 95 -26.63 -21.65 -48.64
C ARG A 95 -26.18 -21.77 -47.17
N THR A 96 -26.67 -22.82 -46.52
CA THR A 96 -26.35 -23.33 -45.17
C THR A 96 -24.97 -24.00 -45.13
N ILE A 97 -24.31 -24.10 -43.95
CA ILE A 97 -23.82 -25.36 -43.32
C ILE A 97 -23.02 -25.10 -42.02
N SER A 98 -23.20 -26.04 -41.08
CA SER A 98 -22.68 -26.29 -39.72
C SER A 98 -21.31 -25.78 -39.21
N SER A 99 -21.30 -25.50 -37.91
CA SER A 99 -20.29 -25.79 -36.85
C SER A 99 -18.92 -26.42 -37.23
N VAL A 100 -17.84 -25.99 -36.55
CA VAL A 100 -17.27 -26.66 -35.34
C VAL A 100 -16.17 -25.80 -34.68
N SER A 101 -15.87 -26.09 -33.41
CA SER A 101 -14.73 -25.56 -32.63
C SER A 101 -13.37 -26.03 -33.17
N SER A 102 -12.29 -25.29 -32.88
CA SER A 102 -11.11 -25.76 -32.12
C SER A 102 -10.01 -24.71 -32.02
N ALA A 103 -9.20 -24.81 -30.96
CA ALA A 103 -7.97 -24.04 -30.77
C ALA A 103 -6.78 -24.72 -31.48
N SER A 104 -5.70 -23.96 -31.71
CA SER A 104 -4.35 -24.54 -31.83
C SER A 104 -3.25 -23.51 -31.55
N SER A 105 -2.38 -23.84 -30.61
CA SER A 105 -1.00 -23.34 -30.51
C SER A 105 -0.15 -23.89 -31.68
N ALA A 106 0.90 -23.19 -32.09
CA ALA A 106 2.20 -23.78 -32.44
C ALA A 106 3.28 -22.70 -32.65
N SER A 107 4.53 -23.10 -32.37
CA SER A 107 5.77 -22.34 -32.50
C SER A 107 6.55 -22.69 -33.78
N ASP A 108 7.85 -22.33 -33.80
CA ASP A 108 8.97 -22.87 -34.62
C ASP A 108 9.45 -21.91 -35.73
N THR A 109 10.53 -21.12 -35.54
CA THR A 109 11.99 -21.40 -35.48
C THR A 109 12.68 -21.63 -36.83
N ASN A 110 13.74 -20.83 -37.07
CA ASN A 110 15.02 -21.08 -37.80
C ASN A 110 15.67 -19.67 -37.97
N VAL A 111 16.81 -19.30 -37.38
CA VAL A 111 18.18 -19.87 -37.41
C VAL A 111 18.83 -19.78 -38.80
N ASP A 112 19.82 -18.90 -38.92
CA ASP A 112 21.14 -19.18 -39.52
C ASP A 112 22.16 -18.10 -39.10
N GLU A 113 23.41 -18.51 -38.85
CA GLU A 113 24.55 -17.67 -38.42
C GLU A 113 25.49 -17.32 -39.60
N ILE A 114 26.45 -16.41 -39.40
CA ILE A 114 27.89 -16.55 -39.78
C ILE A 114 28.71 -15.32 -39.28
N GLU A 115 29.98 -15.55 -38.96
CA GLU A 115 30.91 -14.71 -38.18
C GLU A 115 31.60 -13.54 -38.94
N GLY A 116 32.25 -12.62 -38.20
CA GLY A 116 33.36 -11.80 -38.73
C GLY A 116 33.73 -10.47 -38.01
N ASN A 117 34.80 -10.48 -37.19
CA ASN A 117 35.55 -9.28 -36.68
C ASN A 117 36.79 -9.03 -37.62
N PRO A 118 37.65 -7.96 -37.56
CA PRO A 118 38.01 -7.08 -36.42
C PRO A 118 38.38 -5.58 -36.63
N GLU A 119 38.51 -4.86 -35.49
CA GLU A 119 39.45 -3.76 -35.09
C GLU A 119 39.58 -2.34 -35.76
N ALA A 120 39.53 -1.34 -34.85
CA ALA A 120 40.36 -0.11 -34.69
C ALA A 120 40.24 1.19 -35.56
N SER A 121 40.00 2.36 -34.91
CA SER A 121 40.93 3.54 -34.87
C SER A 121 40.39 4.86 -34.23
N THR A 122 40.97 5.24 -33.10
CA THR A 122 41.43 6.56 -32.55
C THR A 122 40.98 7.95 -33.10
N ILE A 123 40.74 8.94 -32.19
CA ILE A 123 41.29 10.35 -32.20
C ILE A 123 41.14 11.04 -30.81
N ILE A 124 42.02 12.01 -30.49
CA ILE A 124 42.24 12.66 -29.16
C ILE A 124 42.29 14.20 -29.27
N GLY A 125 41.93 14.95 -28.21
CA GLY A 125 42.27 16.38 -27.98
C GLY A 125 41.27 17.10 -27.04
N VAL A 126 41.51 17.27 -25.72
CA VAL A 126 42.36 18.25 -24.99
C VAL A 126 41.88 19.71 -25.08
N ALA A 127 41.69 20.39 -23.92
CA ALA A 127 41.24 21.78 -23.83
C ALA A 127 41.78 22.58 -22.61
N GLU A 128 41.94 23.89 -22.82
CA GLU A 128 42.35 24.98 -21.90
C GLU A 128 41.61 26.29 -22.30
N GLY A 129 41.51 27.40 -21.55
CA GLY A 129 41.98 27.75 -20.19
C GLY A 129 41.66 29.23 -19.83
N SER A 130 41.91 29.64 -18.58
CA SER A 130 41.97 31.01 -17.99
C SER A 130 40.85 32.09 -18.17
N GLU A 131 40.28 32.49 -17.02
CA GLU A 131 40.25 33.86 -16.41
C GLU A 131 39.41 35.07 -16.95
N VAL A 132 38.36 35.48 -16.17
CA VAL A 132 38.23 36.72 -15.29
C VAL A 132 38.40 38.15 -15.94
N PRO A 133 37.78 39.31 -15.51
CA PRO A 133 37.16 39.75 -14.21
C PRO A 133 35.82 40.56 -14.24
N LEU A 134 35.41 41.05 -13.04
CA LEU A 134 34.27 41.93 -12.68
C LEU A 134 34.45 43.45 -13.03
N THR A 135 33.32 44.20 -13.07
CA THR A 135 33.18 45.57 -12.53
C THR A 135 31.77 45.84 -11.96
N THR A 136 31.64 46.90 -11.15
CA THR A 136 30.45 47.35 -10.38
C THR A 136 29.77 48.59 -10.99
N ASP A 137 28.48 48.85 -10.70
CA ASP A 137 28.04 50.21 -10.28
C ASP A 137 26.63 50.32 -9.67
N ILE A 138 26.34 51.48 -9.03
CA ILE A 138 25.17 51.78 -8.19
C ILE A 138 24.37 53.00 -8.74
N ASN A 139 23.08 53.10 -8.36
CA ASN A 139 22.03 54.08 -8.71
C ASN A 139 21.14 53.65 -9.89
N ASP A 140 19.84 53.96 -9.95
CA ASP A 140 19.17 55.11 -9.33
C ASP A 140 17.72 54.84 -8.84
N ARG A 141 17.27 55.61 -7.84
CA ARG A 141 15.89 55.59 -7.33
C ARG A 141 15.07 56.63 -8.08
N ASN A 142 14.01 56.24 -8.81
CA ASN A 142 12.72 56.98 -8.90
C ASN A 142 11.74 56.41 -9.95
N ARG A 143 10.83 55.50 -9.56
CA ARG A 143 9.47 55.44 -10.18
C ARG A 143 8.41 54.73 -9.33
N ALA A 144 8.21 55.19 -8.09
CA ALA A 144 6.98 54.83 -7.37
C ALA A 144 5.76 55.58 -7.94
N ARG A 145 4.58 54.94 -7.87
CA ARG A 145 3.23 55.45 -8.22
C ARG A 145 2.88 55.58 -9.71
N ARG A 146 2.35 54.48 -10.29
CA ARG A 146 0.96 54.40 -10.81
C ARG A 146 0.64 53.01 -11.39
N SER A 147 0.05 52.14 -10.57
CA SER A 147 -0.91 51.13 -11.03
C SER A 147 -1.69 50.57 -9.83
N SER A 148 -3.01 50.58 -9.93
CA SER A 148 -3.89 49.84 -9.04
C SER A 148 -3.91 48.39 -9.51
N ALA A 149 -3.23 47.49 -8.82
CA ALA A 149 -3.27 46.06 -9.12
C ALA A 149 -4.34 45.38 -8.26
N VAL A 150 -5.55 45.25 -8.82
CA VAL A 150 -6.53 44.29 -8.33
C VAL A 150 -5.95 42.89 -8.56
N LEU A 151 -5.73 42.12 -7.49
CA LEU A 151 -5.27 40.74 -7.60
C LEU A 151 -6.39 39.88 -8.21
N PRO A 152 -6.10 39.01 -9.19
CA PRO A 152 -7.13 38.31 -9.94
C PRO A 152 -7.69 37.12 -9.15
N VAL A 153 -8.88 37.30 -8.56
CA VAL A 153 -9.70 36.22 -7.97
C VAL A 153 -9.92 35.07 -8.96
N GLN A 154 -9.89 35.37 -10.27
CA GLN A 154 -10.05 34.41 -11.36
C GLN A 154 -9.01 33.27 -11.39
N ASN A 155 -7.78 33.50 -10.89
CA ASN A 155 -6.75 32.45 -10.88
C ASN A 155 -6.98 31.47 -9.74
N MET A 156 -7.28 31.96 -8.54
CA MET A 156 -7.57 31.12 -7.37
C MET A 156 -8.75 30.18 -7.62
N LEU A 157 -9.79 30.65 -8.34
CA LEU A 157 -10.92 29.80 -8.71
C LEU A 157 -10.54 28.70 -9.72
N LYS A 158 -9.68 29.01 -10.70
CA LYS A 158 -9.20 28.02 -11.69
C LYS A 158 -8.26 27.01 -11.07
N ASP A 159 -7.37 27.44 -10.18
CA ASP A 159 -6.47 26.56 -9.44
C ASP A 159 -7.29 25.64 -8.51
N ALA A 160 -8.32 26.17 -7.83
CA ALA A 160 -9.23 25.37 -7.02
C ALA A 160 -10.07 24.38 -7.84
N VAL A 161 -10.55 24.77 -9.04
CA VAL A 161 -11.26 23.87 -9.96
C VAL A 161 -10.33 22.79 -10.50
N GLY A 162 -9.11 23.12 -10.93
CA GLY A 162 -8.14 22.12 -11.40
C GLY A 162 -7.69 21.16 -10.30
N ILE A 163 -7.54 21.64 -9.06
CA ILE A 163 -7.29 20.78 -7.89
C ILE A 163 -8.51 19.89 -7.63
N ALA A 164 -9.74 20.41 -7.68
CA ALA A 164 -10.96 19.62 -7.51
C ALA A 164 -11.12 18.56 -8.61
N GLU A 165 -10.89 18.90 -9.88
CA GLU A 165 -10.90 17.97 -11.02
C GLU A 165 -9.84 16.87 -10.86
N MET A 166 -8.63 17.20 -10.42
CA MET A 166 -7.62 16.20 -10.09
C MET A 166 -8.05 15.31 -8.92
N LEU A 167 -8.58 15.87 -7.83
CA LEU A 167 -9.06 15.10 -6.67
C LEU A 167 -10.20 14.16 -7.05
N VAL A 168 -11.15 14.62 -7.88
CA VAL A 168 -12.19 13.77 -8.48
C VAL A 168 -11.54 12.67 -9.33
N ALA A 169 -10.66 12.98 -10.28
CA ALA A 169 -10.02 11.98 -11.14
C ALA A 169 -9.11 10.97 -10.40
N HIS A 170 -8.59 11.30 -9.21
CA HIS A 170 -7.90 10.35 -8.32
C HIS A 170 -8.89 9.54 -7.49
N GLY A 171 -9.99 10.15 -7.02
CA GLY A 171 -11.11 9.45 -6.39
C GLY A 171 -11.76 8.42 -7.33
N GLU A 172 -12.07 8.81 -8.58
CA GLU A 172 -12.63 7.92 -9.60
C GLU A 172 -11.74 6.70 -9.89
N ARG A 173 -10.40 6.89 -9.91
CA ARG A 173 -9.44 5.79 -10.06
C ARG A 173 -9.39 4.91 -8.82
N SER A 174 -9.35 5.51 -7.63
CA SER A 174 -9.34 4.80 -6.34
C SER A 174 -10.58 3.92 -6.16
N ILE A 175 -11.77 4.48 -6.43
CA ILE A 175 -13.06 3.78 -6.39
C ILE A 175 -13.09 2.59 -7.38
N LYS A 176 -12.56 2.77 -8.59
CA LYS A 176 -12.46 1.65 -9.57
C LYS A 176 -11.60 0.51 -9.03
N LEU A 177 -10.49 0.81 -8.35
CA LEU A 177 -9.63 -0.20 -7.72
C LEU A 177 -10.29 -0.90 -6.52
N VAL A 178 -11.05 -0.17 -5.68
CA VAL A 178 -11.87 -0.79 -4.62
C VAL A 178 -12.84 -1.82 -5.22
N ASN A 179 -13.54 -1.47 -6.30
CA ASN A 179 -14.47 -2.37 -6.98
C ASN A 179 -13.80 -3.61 -7.63
N VAL A 180 -12.51 -3.52 -7.99
CA VAL A 180 -11.71 -4.66 -8.48
C VAL A 180 -11.27 -5.57 -7.32
N ASP A 181 -10.98 -4.99 -6.15
CA ASP A 181 -10.42 -5.72 -5.02
C ASP A 181 -11.47 -6.33 -4.09
N MET A 182 -12.62 -5.69 -3.88
CA MET A 182 -13.65 -6.20 -2.98
C MET A 182 -14.14 -7.63 -3.31
N PRO A 183 -14.38 -8.03 -4.57
CA PRO A 183 -14.82 -9.39 -4.91
C PRO A 183 -13.78 -10.48 -4.60
N ARG A 184 -12.48 -10.14 -4.55
CA ARG A 184 -11.39 -11.09 -4.22
C ARG A 184 -11.00 -11.06 -2.74
N THR A 185 -11.26 -9.96 -2.04
CA THR A 185 -10.93 -9.76 -0.63
C THR A 185 -11.72 -10.69 0.27
N PHE A 186 -11.07 -11.75 0.75
CA PHE A 186 -11.70 -12.84 1.51
C PHE A 186 -12.96 -13.42 0.82
N GLY A 187 -13.02 -13.42 -0.52
CA GLY A 187 -14.23 -13.71 -1.31
C GLY A 187 -14.84 -15.12 -1.18
N HIS A 188 -14.27 -16.00 -0.36
CA HIS A 188 -14.87 -17.28 0.05
C HIS A 188 -15.48 -17.27 1.46
N HIS A 189 -15.26 -16.21 2.23
CA HIS A 189 -15.79 -16.05 3.58
C HIS A 189 -17.22 -15.50 3.54
N PRO A 190 -18.18 -16.04 4.32
CA PRO A 190 -19.58 -15.60 4.29
C PRO A 190 -19.79 -14.10 4.56
N LEU A 191 -18.99 -13.53 5.46
CA LEU A 191 -19.08 -12.11 5.84
C LEU A 191 -18.64 -11.14 4.71
N PHE A 192 -17.89 -11.65 3.71
CA PHE A 192 -17.32 -10.87 2.60
C PHE A 192 -17.90 -11.31 1.23
N GLN A 193 -19.11 -11.88 1.22
CA GLN A 193 -19.87 -12.08 -0.02
C GLN A 193 -20.49 -10.75 -0.50
N PRO A 194 -20.84 -10.61 -1.79
CA PRO A 194 -21.56 -9.44 -2.27
C PRO A 194 -22.88 -9.21 -1.49
N GLY A 195 -23.06 -8.00 -0.94
CA GLY A 195 -24.21 -7.66 -0.08
C GLY A 195 -24.18 -8.25 1.33
N ALA A 196 -23.04 -8.75 1.79
CA ALA A 196 -22.84 -9.11 3.20
C ALA A 196 -22.24 -7.94 4.01
N GLU A 197 -22.55 -7.91 5.30
CA GLU A 197 -22.18 -6.84 6.25
C GLU A 197 -20.70 -6.44 6.21
N GLY A 198 -19.76 -7.40 6.15
CA GLY A 198 -18.34 -7.10 6.07
C GLY A 198 -17.93 -6.46 4.74
N THR A 199 -18.55 -6.85 3.63
CA THR A 199 -18.36 -6.21 2.31
C THR A 199 -18.85 -4.76 2.35
N GLU A 200 -20.01 -4.52 2.96
CA GLU A 200 -20.60 -3.18 3.08
C GLU A 200 -19.72 -2.29 3.99
N HIS A 201 -19.42 -2.73 5.21
CA HIS A 201 -18.54 -2.00 6.14
C HIS A 201 -17.16 -1.70 5.54
N THR A 202 -16.54 -2.68 4.86
CA THR A 202 -15.21 -2.49 4.24
C THR A 202 -15.28 -1.47 3.11
N THR A 203 -16.30 -1.55 2.26
CA THR A 203 -16.51 -0.57 1.17
C THR A 203 -16.66 0.83 1.73
N GLU A 204 -17.52 1.03 2.74
CA GLU A 204 -17.71 2.32 3.41
C GLU A 204 -16.43 2.88 4.03
N VAL A 205 -15.64 2.03 4.69
CA VAL A 205 -14.35 2.38 5.30
C VAL A 205 -13.35 2.87 4.26
N LEU A 206 -13.20 2.13 3.15
CA LEU A 206 -12.27 2.46 2.07
C LEU A 206 -12.68 3.75 1.35
N GLU A 207 -13.97 3.89 1.05
CA GLU A 207 -14.55 5.07 0.41
C GLU A 207 -14.37 6.33 1.26
N ALA A 208 -14.67 6.26 2.56
CA ALA A 208 -14.39 7.34 3.49
C ALA A 208 -12.88 7.62 3.62
N TYR A 209 -12.02 6.59 3.59
CA TYR A 209 -10.57 6.75 3.65
C TYR A 209 -10.00 7.47 2.42
N ILE A 210 -10.48 7.16 1.21
CA ILE A 210 -10.11 7.88 -0.02
C ILE A 210 -10.44 9.38 0.11
N CYS A 211 -11.59 9.72 0.68
CA CYS A 211 -11.98 11.12 0.93
C CYS A 211 -11.21 11.79 2.08
N TYR A 212 -10.68 11.02 3.04
CA TYR A 212 -9.88 11.52 4.15
C TYR A 212 -8.39 11.73 3.78
N ARG A 213 -7.82 10.82 2.97
CA ARG A 213 -6.44 10.86 2.46
C ARG A 213 -6.42 10.83 0.92
N PRO A 214 -6.93 11.87 0.24
CA PRO A 214 -6.94 11.90 -1.23
C PRO A 214 -5.53 12.06 -1.84
N ASP A 215 -4.53 12.38 -1.01
CA ASP A 215 -3.11 12.37 -1.38
C ASP A 215 -2.53 10.96 -1.54
N LEU A 216 -3.14 9.96 -0.89
CA LEU A 216 -2.84 8.53 -1.05
C LEU A 216 -3.87 7.83 -1.95
N GLY A 217 -5.16 8.17 -1.78
CA GLY A 217 -6.27 7.50 -2.43
C GLY A 217 -6.43 6.06 -1.95
N TYR A 218 -6.75 5.16 -2.88
CA TYR A 218 -6.73 3.71 -2.67
C TYR A 218 -5.58 3.08 -3.43
N VAL A 219 -4.86 2.19 -2.76
CA VAL A 219 -3.79 1.38 -3.33
C VAL A 219 -4.17 -0.09 -3.23
N GLN A 220 -3.88 -0.85 -4.29
CA GLN A 220 -4.31 -2.23 -4.43
C GLN A 220 -3.85 -3.07 -3.23
N GLY A 221 -4.75 -3.88 -2.66
CA GLY A 221 -4.53 -4.65 -1.44
C GLY A 221 -4.96 -3.96 -0.13
N MET A 222 -5.20 -2.64 -0.10
CA MET A 222 -5.73 -1.95 1.10
C MET A 222 -7.08 -2.51 1.57
N SER A 223 -7.87 -3.13 0.69
CA SER A 223 -9.10 -3.82 1.03
C SER A 223 -8.91 -4.95 2.05
N TYR A 224 -7.81 -5.72 1.98
CA TYR A 224 -7.52 -6.78 2.93
C TYR A 224 -7.24 -6.22 4.33
N LEU A 225 -6.57 -5.06 4.41
CA LEU A 225 -6.33 -4.35 5.67
C LEU A 225 -7.66 -3.86 6.29
N ALA A 226 -8.49 -3.18 5.49
CA ALA A 226 -9.80 -2.70 5.95
C ALA A 226 -10.74 -3.85 6.33
N ALA A 227 -10.79 -4.93 5.54
CA ALA A 227 -11.60 -6.10 5.83
C ALA A 227 -11.11 -6.84 7.09
N THR A 228 -9.80 -6.91 7.33
CA THR A 228 -9.22 -7.48 8.57
C THR A 228 -9.76 -6.78 9.82
N LEU A 229 -9.95 -5.46 9.76
CA LEU A 229 -10.59 -4.68 10.83
C LEU A 229 -12.11 -4.95 10.89
N CYS A 230 -12.80 -4.97 9.75
CA CYS A 230 -14.25 -5.19 9.65
C CYS A 230 -14.71 -6.61 10.04
N PHE A 231 -13.81 -7.60 10.18
CA PHE A 231 -14.13 -8.87 10.87
C PHE A 231 -14.53 -8.67 12.34
N HIS A 232 -14.10 -7.57 12.96
CA HIS A 232 -14.15 -7.36 14.41
C HIS A 232 -14.72 -6.01 14.83
N MET A 233 -15.02 -5.10 13.89
CA MET A 233 -15.38 -3.70 14.15
C MET A 233 -16.50 -3.23 13.21
N ASP A 234 -17.31 -2.29 13.67
CA ASP A 234 -18.21 -1.48 12.83
C ASP A 234 -17.43 -0.54 11.89
N SER A 235 -18.09 0.02 10.86
CA SER A 235 -17.45 0.92 9.88
C SER A 235 -16.69 2.09 10.50
N PHE A 236 -17.20 2.74 11.56
CA PHE A 236 -16.54 3.90 12.16
C PHE A 236 -15.31 3.50 12.97
N THR A 237 -15.42 2.43 13.77
CA THR A 237 -14.31 1.89 14.55
C THR A 237 -13.21 1.34 13.64
N ALA A 238 -13.58 0.63 12.57
CA ALA A 238 -12.65 0.16 11.53
C ALA A 238 -11.99 1.34 10.78
N PHE A 239 -12.73 2.40 10.44
CA PHE A 239 -12.17 3.59 9.80
C PHE A 239 -11.11 4.28 10.68
N LYS A 240 -11.38 4.48 11.97
CA LYS A 240 -10.39 5.01 12.93
C LYS A 240 -9.14 4.13 13.00
N ALA A 241 -9.34 2.81 13.11
CA ALA A 241 -8.25 1.85 13.19
C ALA A 241 -7.40 1.84 11.91
N LEU A 242 -8.03 1.92 10.73
CA LEU A 242 -7.33 2.03 9.45
C LEU A 242 -6.51 3.33 9.38
N VAL A 243 -7.08 4.46 9.81
CA VAL A 243 -6.36 5.75 9.86
C VAL A 243 -5.15 5.70 10.79
N ALA A 244 -5.27 5.05 11.95
CA ALA A 244 -4.15 4.84 12.87
C ALA A 244 -3.06 3.93 12.27
N LEU A 245 -3.43 2.79 11.69
CA LEU A 245 -2.49 1.86 11.06
C LEU A 245 -1.78 2.47 9.85
N MET A 246 -2.50 3.20 9.00
CA MET A 246 -1.95 3.93 7.85
C MET A 246 -1.17 5.20 8.24
N SER A 247 -1.00 5.45 9.54
CA SER A 247 -0.09 6.46 10.09
C SER A 247 1.20 5.85 10.68
N SER A 248 1.31 4.51 10.73
CA SER A 248 2.57 3.81 11.04
C SER A 248 3.56 3.94 9.88
N SER A 249 4.87 3.98 10.19
CA SER A 249 5.91 4.20 9.18
C SER A 249 5.88 3.16 8.06
N LEU A 250 5.94 1.87 8.41
CA LEU A 250 6.00 0.77 7.44
C LEU A 250 4.79 0.76 6.51
N LEU A 251 3.56 0.69 7.06
CA LEU A 251 2.35 0.61 6.22
C LEU A 251 2.18 1.86 5.37
N PHE A 252 2.43 3.05 5.92
CA PHE A 252 2.31 4.29 5.17
C PHE A 252 3.29 4.36 3.99
N ASP A 253 4.53 3.96 4.21
CA ASP A 253 5.59 4.03 3.20
C ASP A 253 5.42 2.95 2.11
N MET A 254 5.05 1.73 2.50
CA MET A 254 4.74 0.63 1.59
C MET A 254 3.55 0.96 0.70
N PHE A 255 2.43 1.43 1.27
CA PHE A 255 1.28 1.83 0.45
C PHE A 255 1.51 3.10 -0.37
N ARG A 256 2.48 3.97 0.00
CA ARG A 256 2.90 5.07 -0.87
C ARG A 256 3.80 4.66 -2.03
N LEU A 257 4.21 3.39 -2.09
CA LEU A 257 5.21 2.89 -3.05
C LEU A 257 6.50 3.73 -2.99
N GLU A 258 6.91 4.14 -1.79
CA GLU A 258 8.12 4.94 -1.58
C GLU A 258 9.33 4.01 -1.68
N ALA A 259 9.95 3.97 -2.87
CA ALA A 259 10.99 3.00 -3.20
C ALA A 259 12.21 3.09 -2.28
N THR A 260 12.66 4.29 -1.91
CA THR A 260 13.86 4.48 -1.07
C THR A 260 13.66 3.88 0.31
N ARG A 261 12.48 4.11 0.91
CA ARG A 261 12.13 3.53 2.21
C ARG A 261 11.84 2.04 2.12
N THR A 262 11.22 1.59 1.03
CA THR A 262 10.99 0.16 0.77
C THR A 262 12.33 -0.58 0.71
N PHE A 263 13.32 -0.05 -0.01
CA PHE A 263 14.69 -0.60 -0.02
C PHE A 263 15.35 -0.56 1.36
N HIS A 264 15.18 0.51 2.15
CA HIS A 264 15.67 0.56 3.54
C HIS A 264 15.07 -0.55 4.42
N TYR A 265 13.75 -0.79 4.33
CA TYR A 265 13.11 -1.89 5.05
C TYR A 265 13.62 -3.26 4.61
N ILE A 266 13.89 -3.47 3.30
CA ILE A 266 14.48 -4.71 2.78
C ILE A 266 15.96 -4.86 3.20
N GLU A 267 16.73 -3.77 3.27
CA GLU A 267 18.12 -3.80 3.73
C GLU A 267 18.20 -4.17 5.22
N VAL A 268 17.36 -3.57 6.06
CA VAL A 268 17.22 -3.94 7.49
C VAL A 268 16.72 -5.38 7.64
N TYR A 269 15.78 -5.82 6.80
CA TYR A 269 15.32 -7.21 6.77
C TYR A 269 16.48 -8.19 6.52
N ASN A 270 17.32 -7.91 5.52
CA ASN A 270 18.46 -8.76 5.18
C ASN A 270 19.51 -8.79 6.30
N GLN A 271 19.80 -7.65 6.95
CA GLN A 271 20.70 -7.60 8.11
C GLN A 271 20.18 -8.46 9.28
N ILE A 272 18.87 -8.44 9.54
CA ILE A 272 18.23 -9.25 10.57
C ILE A 272 18.25 -10.74 10.17
N LEU A 273 18.02 -11.07 8.90
CA LEU A 273 18.09 -12.44 8.37
C LEU A 273 19.50 -13.04 8.49
N GLU A 274 20.54 -12.27 8.15
CA GLU A 274 21.94 -12.66 8.32
C GLU A 274 22.32 -12.87 9.80
N HIS A 275 21.74 -12.11 10.71
CA HIS A 275 21.97 -12.23 12.15
C HIS A 275 21.28 -13.46 12.76
N GLU A 276 19.97 -13.60 12.54
CA GLU A 276 19.12 -14.61 13.17
C GLU A 276 19.27 -15.99 12.52
N LEU A 277 19.39 -16.04 11.19
CA LEU A 277 19.37 -17.28 10.40
C LEU A 277 20.51 -17.33 9.37
N PRO A 278 21.79 -17.18 9.78
CA PRO A 278 22.94 -17.04 8.87
C PRO A 278 23.08 -18.17 7.85
N ALA A 279 22.75 -19.41 8.22
CA ALA A 279 22.78 -20.55 7.30
C ALA A 279 21.69 -20.45 6.22
N LEU A 280 20.51 -19.93 6.56
CA LEU A 280 19.41 -19.73 5.62
C LEU A 280 19.69 -18.52 4.72
N ALA A 281 20.26 -17.45 5.27
CA ALA A 281 20.71 -16.28 4.51
C ALA A 281 21.72 -16.68 3.42
N ALA A 282 22.73 -17.48 3.78
CA ALA A 282 23.70 -18.02 2.83
C ALA A 282 23.05 -18.90 1.75
N HIS A 283 22.15 -19.82 2.13
CA HIS A 283 21.42 -20.65 1.17
C HIS A 283 20.57 -19.83 0.20
N PHE A 284 19.83 -18.82 0.70
CA PHE A 284 19.07 -17.92 -0.17
C PHE A 284 19.96 -17.15 -1.14
N GLN A 285 21.14 -16.70 -0.70
CA GLN A 285 22.12 -16.07 -1.58
C GLN A 285 22.66 -17.04 -2.66
N GLU A 286 22.95 -18.29 -2.31
CA GLU A 286 23.38 -19.34 -3.25
C GLU A 286 22.28 -19.71 -4.26
N GLN A 287 21.02 -19.72 -3.82
CA GLN A 287 19.84 -19.93 -4.67
C GLN A 287 19.43 -18.69 -5.49
N GLY A 288 20.07 -17.54 -5.28
CA GLY A 288 19.75 -16.28 -5.96
C GLY A 288 18.42 -15.63 -5.55
N ILE A 289 17.96 -15.91 -4.32
CA ILE A 289 16.71 -15.39 -3.76
C ILE A 289 16.99 -14.09 -3.00
N ASP A 290 16.28 -13.03 -3.38
CA ASP A 290 16.30 -11.74 -2.67
C ASP A 290 15.02 -11.57 -1.85
N ALA A 291 15.12 -10.98 -0.65
CA ALA A 291 13.96 -10.71 0.20
C ALA A 291 12.88 -9.88 -0.48
N GLN A 292 13.22 -8.98 -1.42
CA GLN A 292 12.26 -8.21 -2.21
C GLN A 292 11.30 -9.09 -3.03
N MET A 293 11.71 -10.33 -3.35
CA MET A 293 10.89 -11.27 -4.13
C MET A 293 9.71 -11.83 -3.33
N TYR A 294 9.83 -11.94 -2.00
CA TYR A 294 8.85 -12.63 -1.16
C TYR A 294 8.31 -11.80 0.02
N ALA A 295 9.13 -10.95 0.65
CA ALA A 295 8.80 -10.29 1.93
C ALA A 295 7.73 -9.19 1.81
N VAL A 296 7.34 -8.84 0.57
CA VAL A 296 6.33 -7.82 0.27
C VAL A 296 4.91 -8.37 0.10
N ASP A 297 4.75 -9.68 -0.12
CA ASP A 297 3.45 -10.33 -0.41
C ASP A 297 3.35 -11.73 0.21
N TRP A 298 3.20 -11.75 1.54
CA TRP A 298 3.02 -12.98 2.32
C TRP A 298 1.55 -13.36 2.49
N SER A 299 1.14 -14.38 1.74
CA SER A 299 -0.17 -15.01 1.89
C SER A 299 -0.17 -15.98 3.07
N LEU A 300 -0.75 -15.55 4.20
CA LEU A 300 -0.91 -16.34 5.41
C LEU A 300 -2.37 -16.83 5.58
N PRO A 301 -2.60 -18.00 6.18
CA PRO A 301 -3.93 -18.42 6.62
C PRO A 301 -4.56 -17.38 7.56
N LEU A 302 -5.85 -17.08 7.39
CA LEU A 302 -6.53 -15.99 8.12
C LEU A 302 -6.33 -16.04 9.63
N ASP A 303 -6.51 -17.21 10.27
CA ASP A 303 -6.33 -17.34 11.72
C ASP A 303 -4.90 -17.03 12.19
N LEU A 304 -3.90 -17.32 11.35
CA LEU A 304 -2.49 -17.03 11.61
C LEU A 304 -2.20 -15.53 11.42
N ALA A 305 -2.73 -14.92 10.35
CA ALA A 305 -2.66 -13.49 10.12
C ALA A 305 -3.30 -12.70 11.28
N LEU A 306 -4.51 -13.08 11.71
CA LEU A 306 -5.19 -12.44 12.86
C LEU A 306 -4.40 -12.57 14.16
N ARG A 307 -3.66 -13.68 14.37
CA ARG A 307 -2.75 -13.84 15.51
C ARG A 307 -1.53 -12.94 15.43
N LEU A 308 -0.95 -12.72 14.24
CA LEU A 308 0.12 -11.72 14.08
C LEU A 308 -0.42 -10.30 14.29
N TRP A 309 -1.62 -9.98 13.80
CA TRP A 309 -2.27 -8.68 14.03
C TRP A 309 -2.49 -8.39 15.52
N ASP A 310 -2.84 -9.39 16.34
CA ASP A 310 -2.97 -9.25 17.80
C ASP A 310 -1.74 -8.61 18.48
N VAL A 311 -0.53 -8.88 17.96
CA VAL A 311 0.73 -8.36 18.53
C VAL A 311 1.27 -7.19 17.69
N TYR A 312 1.11 -7.20 16.36
CA TYR A 312 1.51 -6.08 15.51
C TYR A 312 0.79 -4.78 15.88
N VAL A 313 -0.49 -4.84 16.26
CA VAL A 313 -1.22 -3.66 16.73
C VAL A 313 -0.63 -3.07 18.03
N LEU A 314 0.02 -3.89 18.86
CA LEU A 314 0.63 -3.48 20.12
C LEU A 314 2.08 -2.98 19.97
N LEU A 315 2.87 -3.67 19.14
CA LEU A 315 4.32 -3.47 19.02
C LEU A 315 4.73 -2.73 17.73
N GLY A 316 3.87 -2.69 16.72
CA GLY A 316 4.09 -1.98 15.46
C GLY A 316 5.17 -2.59 14.57
N THR A 317 5.80 -1.73 13.76
CA THR A 317 6.81 -2.08 12.75
C THR A 317 7.89 -3.07 13.23
N PRO A 318 8.52 -2.94 14.42
CA PRO A 318 9.58 -3.85 14.84
C PRO A 318 9.12 -5.32 14.95
N PHE A 319 7.88 -5.55 15.38
CA PHE A 319 7.33 -6.90 15.49
C PHE A 319 7.09 -7.55 14.12
N PHE A 320 6.89 -6.77 13.04
CA PHE A 320 6.83 -7.35 11.69
C PHE A 320 8.13 -8.12 11.37
N PHE A 321 9.30 -7.54 11.67
CA PHE A 321 10.59 -8.19 11.43
C PHE A 321 10.81 -9.41 12.34
N GLN A 322 10.41 -9.36 13.62
CA GLN A 322 10.45 -10.53 14.51
C GLN A 322 9.52 -11.65 14.02
N ALA A 323 8.28 -11.31 13.64
CA ALA A 323 7.32 -12.25 13.08
C ALA A 323 7.84 -12.88 11.78
N SER A 324 8.56 -12.11 10.97
CA SER A 324 9.22 -12.61 9.76
C SER A 324 10.31 -13.61 10.04
N MET A 325 11.19 -13.35 11.01
CA MET A 325 12.22 -14.31 11.39
C MET A 325 11.62 -15.57 12.02
N GLY A 326 10.58 -15.44 12.84
CA GLY A 326 9.87 -16.60 13.39
C GLY A 326 9.17 -17.45 12.31
N LEU A 327 8.62 -16.83 11.27
CA LEU A 327 8.08 -17.56 10.10
C LEU A 327 9.18 -18.32 9.35
N LEU A 328 10.34 -17.71 9.11
CA LEU A 328 11.46 -18.40 8.45
C LEU A 328 12.07 -19.50 9.32
N THR A 329 12.20 -19.27 10.63
CA THR A 329 12.65 -20.26 11.63
C THR A 329 11.75 -21.50 11.62
N LEU A 330 10.43 -21.31 11.58
CA LEU A 330 9.45 -22.40 11.55
C LEU A 330 9.58 -23.35 10.35
N PHE A 331 10.10 -22.85 9.22
CA PHE A 331 10.30 -23.64 8.00
C PHE A 331 11.79 -23.85 7.64
N GLN A 332 12.72 -23.47 8.52
CA GLN A 332 14.15 -23.39 8.23
C GLN A 332 14.72 -24.72 7.71
N ASP A 333 14.46 -25.83 8.40
CA ASP A 333 14.93 -27.17 8.00
C ASP A 333 14.47 -27.54 6.59
N SER A 334 13.21 -27.24 6.25
CA SER A 334 12.66 -27.50 4.92
C SER A 334 13.24 -26.57 3.85
N LEU A 335 13.41 -25.29 4.17
CA LEU A 335 13.92 -24.28 3.25
C LEU A 335 15.39 -24.53 2.85
N LEU A 336 16.20 -25.05 3.78
CA LEU A 336 17.61 -25.43 3.54
C LEU A 336 17.77 -26.63 2.58
N GLU A 337 16.75 -27.48 2.46
CA GLU A 337 16.76 -28.64 1.55
C GLU A 337 16.14 -28.33 0.17
N MET A 338 15.48 -27.18 0.01
CA MET A 338 14.73 -26.79 -1.19
C MET A 338 15.57 -26.03 -2.22
N ASP A 339 15.20 -26.16 -3.50
CA ASP A 339 15.69 -25.31 -4.58
C ASP A 339 14.96 -23.94 -4.61
N ALA A 340 15.48 -23.00 -5.41
CA ALA A 340 14.89 -21.67 -5.57
C ALA A 340 13.39 -21.68 -5.93
N GLY A 341 12.94 -22.64 -6.74
CA GLY A 341 11.55 -22.75 -7.17
C GLY A 341 10.62 -23.30 -6.10
N ASP A 342 11.09 -24.25 -5.28
CA ASP A 342 10.38 -24.78 -4.12
C ASP A 342 10.29 -23.73 -2.99
N ILE A 343 11.39 -23.03 -2.70
CA ILE A 343 11.43 -21.96 -1.68
C ILE A 343 10.40 -20.87 -2.01
N MET A 344 10.43 -20.33 -3.23
CA MET A 344 9.49 -19.26 -3.63
C MET A 344 8.03 -19.73 -3.60
N ARG A 345 7.76 -21.02 -3.88
CA ARG A 345 6.42 -21.59 -3.75
C ARG A 345 5.96 -21.68 -2.30
N LEU A 346 6.84 -22.00 -1.36
CA LEU A 346 6.54 -22.02 0.08
C LEU A 346 6.33 -20.61 0.64
N LEU A 347 7.26 -19.68 0.37
CA LEU A 347 7.24 -18.32 0.94
C LEU A 347 6.06 -17.45 0.46
N HIS A 348 5.50 -17.72 -0.72
CA HIS A 348 4.27 -17.08 -1.17
C HIS A 348 2.98 -17.79 -0.74
N ASN A 349 3.03 -19.05 -0.29
CA ASN A 349 1.83 -19.84 0.05
C ASN A 349 2.10 -20.78 1.24
N PHE A 350 2.16 -20.20 2.43
CA PHE A 350 2.37 -20.98 3.66
C PHE A 350 1.25 -22.02 3.88
N PRO A 351 1.57 -23.23 4.38
CA PRO A 351 0.59 -24.30 4.55
C PRO A 351 -0.61 -23.89 5.43
N LYS A 352 -1.83 -24.23 5.01
CA LYS A 352 -3.06 -23.96 5.79
C LYS A 352 -3.13 -24.69 7.13
N THR A 353 -2.26 -25.69 7.34
CA THR A 353 -2.10 -26.46 8.58
C THR A 353 -1.08 -25.87 9.54
N THR A 354 -0.46 -24.72 9.21
CA THR A 354 0.56 -24.07 10.05
C THR A 354 -0.02 -23.69 11.42
N SER A 355 0.55 -24.21 12.50
CA SER A 355 0.08 -23.95 13.86
C SER A 355 0.53 -22.58 14.35
N SER A 356 -0.41 -21.80 14.89
CA SER A 356 -0.09 -20.54 15.56
C SER A 356 0.76 -20.74 16.82
N CYS A 357 0.66 -21.89 17.51
CA CYS A 357 1.49 -22.20 18.67
C CYS A 357 2.96 -22.33 18.25
N GLN A 358 3.24 -23.16 17.24
CA GLN A 358 4.60 -23.38 16.72
C GLN A 358 5.19 -22.09 16.13
N LEU A 359 4.39 -21.26 15.46
CA LEU A 359 4.86 -19.96 14.99
C LEU A 359 5.24 -19.05 16.16
N PHE A 360 4.43 -18.96 17.21
CA PHE A 360 4.73 -18.08 18.34
C PHE A 360 5.89 -18.62 19.20
N GLU A 361 6.09 -19.93 19.26
CA GLU A 361 7.32 -20.56 19.79
C GLU A 361 8.56 -20.15 18.97
N ALA A 362 8.48 -20.21 17.63
CA ALA A 362 9.56 -19.78 16.74
C ALA A 362 9.85 -18.26 16.81
N ILE A 363 8.81 -17.42 16.90
CA ILE A 363 8.96 -15.98 17.16
C ILE A 363 9.63 -15.73 18.53
N SER A 364 9.34 -16.55 19.54
CA SER A 364 9.97 -16.46 20.86
C SER A 364 11.46 -16.87 20.86
N SER A 365 11.94 -17.56 19.82
CA SER A 365 13.36 -17.91 19.67
C SER A 365 14.19 -16.87 18.92
N VAL A 366 13.55 -15.86 18.30
CA VAL A 366 14.23 -14.73 17.66
C VAL A 366 14.96 -13.92 18.74
N SER A 367 16.26 -13.68 18.54
CA SER A 367 17.14 -13.12 19.56
C SER A 367 17.03 -11.59 19.67
N LEU A 368 16.88 -10.90 18.54
CA LEU A 368 16.72 -9.45 18.47
C LEU A 368 15.38 -8.99 19.05
N SER A 369 15.43 -8.05 19.98
CA SER A 369 14.25 -7.39 20.57
C SER A 369 13.61 -6.35 19.64
N CYS A 370 12.37 -5.97 19.94
CA CYS A 370 11.70 -4.84 19.29
C CYS A 370 12.46 -3.51 19.45
N GLU A 371 13.21 -3.33 20.54
CA GLU A 371 14.01 -2.11 20.78
C GLU A 371 15.22 -2.07 19.84
N GLU A 372 16.00 -3.15 19.76
CA GLU A 372 17.15 -3.27 18.85
C GLU A 372 16.73 -3.17 17.37
N ILE A 373 15.59 -3.77 17.00
CA ILE A 373 15.04 -3.63 15.65
C ILE A 373 14.58 -2.19 15.37
N THR A 374 14.06 -1.48 16.38
CA THR A 374 13.76 -0.05 16.26
C THR A 374 15.04 0.76 16.02
N GLU A 375 16.15 0.43 16.69
CA GLU A 375 17.44 1.07 16.48
C GLU A 375 18.02 0.79 15.08
N LEU A 376 17.91 -0.46 14.57
CA LEU A 376 18.30 -0.81 13.20
C LEU A 376 17.50 0.01 12.18
N LEU A 377 16.17 0.05 12.33
CA LEU A 377 15.27 0.85 11.50
C LEU A 377 15.55 2.35 11.58
N ALA A 378 16.01 2.84 12.74
CA ALA A 378 16.33 4.25 12.96
C ALA A 378 17.74 4.65 12.51
N GLY A 379 18.72 3.73 12.43
CA GLY A 379 20.11 4.15 12.22
C GLY A 379 21.23 3.12 12.13
N GLY A 380 21.00 1.91 11.62
CA GLY A 380 22.10 0.99 11.23
C GLY A 380 23.02 1.62 10.17
N LYS A 381 24.10 2.31 10.58
CA LYS A 381 24.92 3.23 9.76
C LYS A 381 24.10 4.36 9.10
N LEU A 382 23.54 5.20 9.97
CA LEU A 382 22.74 6.41 9.72
C LEU A 382 22.97 7.18 8.39
N TRP A 383 22.07 6.99 7.42
CA TRP A 383 21.63 8.09 6.57
C TRP A 383 20.60 8.93 7.36
N SER A 384 20.73 10.26 7.34
CA SER A 384 19.82 11.17 8.06
C SER A 384 19.04 12.06 7.10
N PRO A 385 17.70 12.14 7.21
CA PRO A 385 16.90 13.07 6.41
C PRO A 385 17.26 14.55 6.62
N ASP A 386 17.78 14.91 7.79
CA ASP A 386 18.13 16.30 8.12
C ASP A 386 19.48 16.73 7.53
N ALA A 387 20.34 15.79 7.12
CA ALA A 387 21.58 16.10 6.41
C ALA A 387 21.35 16.65 4.99
N ALA A 388 20.18 16.38 4.38
CA ALA A 388 19.82 16.79 3.02
C ALA A 388 18.69 17.84 2.95
N ARG A 389 18.10 18.25 4.07
CA ARG A 389 17.04 19.28 4.13
C ARG A 389 17.59 20.71 4.05
N GLN A 390 18.29 21.04 2.97
CA GLN A 390 18.57 22.43 2.58
C GLN A 390 17.51 23.02 1.61
N VAL A 391 16.36 22.36 1.45
CA VAL A 391 15.19 22.93 0.79
C VAL A 391 14.08 23.12 1.81
N ALA A 392 13.80 24.38 2.15
CA ALA A 392 12.72 24.73 3.07
C ALA A 392 11.36 24.32 2.49
N VAL A 393 10.59 23.54 3.27
CA VAL A 393 9.22 23.17 2.92
C VAL A 393 8.35 24.43 2.89
N LYS A 394 7.91 24.82 1.69
CA LYS A 394 6.91 25.88 1.52
C LYS A 394 5.51 25.27 1.55
N TYR A 395 4.79 25.50 2.64
CA TYR A 395 3.36 25.21 2.71
C TYR A 395 2.58 26.14 1.76
N PRO A 396 1.54 25.64 1.06
CA PRO A 396 0.57 26.49 0.39
C PRO A 396 -0.15 27.39 1.41
N LYS A 397 -0.43 28.65 1.04
CA LYS A 397 -1.10 29.67 1.89
C LYS A 397 -2.56 29.38 2.26
N ALA A 398 -3.00 28.13 2.17
CA ALA A 398 -4.34 27.68 2.57
C ALA A 398 -4.36 26.98 3.94
N TYR A 399 -3.21 26.94 4.63
CA TYR A 399 -3.01 26.34 5.95
C TYR A 399 -2.41 27.32 6.99
N GLU A 400 -2.46 28.63 6.69
CA GLU A 400 -2.39 29.75 7.64
C GLU A 400 -3.75 30.46 7.65
#